data_AF-A0A2A2JT36-F1
#
_entry.id   AF-A0A2A2JT36-F1
#
_cell.length_a   1.000
_cell.length_b   1.000
_cell.length_c   1.000
_cell.angle_alpha   90.00
_cell.angle_beta   90.00
_cell.angle_gamma   90.00
#
_symmetry.space_group_name_H-M   'P 1'
#
loop_
_entity.id
_entity.type
_entity.pdbx_description
1 polymer ?
#
loop_
_entity_poly.entity_id
_entity_poly.type
_entity_poly.pdbx_seq_one_letter_code
_entity_poly.pdbx_strand_id
1 'polypeptide(L)'
;MMDISCLFNNFVAASTFKSIQQSFHQLCLALDIEPTDSQNVYKSLRKISEWKAQKLWKLLDKKFEHPDYESQSIAGHQQILIIGAGPCGLRSAIECALLGASVHVVEQRDKFSRNNVLHLWQFVIHDLKSLGAKVFFPKFCTGSIEHISIRQLQCVLLKTALCFGVQVHDSVSFMQLVFPEDQPDGSGFPRDEMRGKLAIGITANYVNRRTSAEERVPEIRQEDK
;
A
#
# COMPACT_ATOMS: atom_id res chain seq x y z
N MET A 1 -6.12 22.64 -20.15
CA MET A 1 -5.36 21.39 -19.94
C MET A 1 -4.77 21.46 -18.55
N MET A 2 -5.07 20.51 -17.66
CA MET A 2 -4.40 20.44 -16.36
C MET A 2 -2.95 19.97 -16.55
N ASP A 3 -2.02 20.58 -15.83
CA ASP A 3 -0.60 20.20 -15.87
C ASP A 3 -0.40 18.81 -15.23
N ILE A 4 0.14 17.85 -16.00
CA ILE A 4 0.44 16.48 -15.56
C ILE A 4 1.35 16.48 -14.33
N SER A 5 2.32 17.41 -14.28
CA SER A 5 3.22 17.57 -13.13
C SER A 5 2.43 17.94 -11.86
N CYS A 6 1.48 18.87 -11.97
CA CYS A 6 0.59 19.24 -10.87
C CYS A 6 -0.27 18.05 -10.42
N LEU A 7 -0.88 17.31 -11.34
CA LEU A 7 -1.70 16.14 -11.03
C LEU A 7 -0.91 15.04 -10.33
N PHE A 8 0.29 14.73 -10.81
CA PHE A 8 1.17 13.75 -10.16
C PHE A 8 1.58 14.20 -8.75
N ASN A 9 1.91 15.49 -8.59
CA ASN A 9 2.24 16.05 -7.29
C ASN A 9 1.05 15.99 -6.31
N ASN A 10 -0.18 16.20 -6.78
CA ASN A 10 -1.38 16.04 -5.97
C ASN A 10 -1.58 14.59 -5.53
N PHE A 11 -1.36 13.62 -6.42
CA PHE A 11 -1.39 12.20 -6.08
C PHE A 11 -0.35 11.83 -5.02
N VAL A 12 0.88 12.30 -5.18
CA VAL A 12 1.95 12.07 -4.18
C VAL A 12 1.61 12.73 -2.84
N ALA A 13 1.00 13.92 -2.84
CA ALA A 13 0.64 14.65 -1.62
C ALA A 13 -0.63 14.13 -0.91
N ALA A 14 -1.51 13.42 -1.63
CA ALA A 14 -2.77 12.90 -1.10
C ALA A 14 -2.52 12.01 0.14
N SER A 15 -3.29 12.21 1.20
CA SER A 15 -3.02 11.61 2.52
C SER A 15 -4.22 10.85 3.11
N THR A 16 -5.33 10.82 2.39
CA THR A 16 -6.53 10.06 2.76
C THR A 16 -6.86 9.04 1.67
N PHE A 17 -7.49 7.94 2.06
CA PHE A 17 -7.94 6.86 1.16
C PHE A 17 -8.62 7.43 -0.10
N LYS A 18 -9.71 8.17 0.12
CA LYS A 18 -10.49 8.81 -0.94
C LYS A 18 -9.69 9.78 -1.79
N SER A 19 -8.90 10.67 -1.18
CA SER A 19 -8.09 11.64 -1.93
C SER A 19 -7.03 10.97 -2.83
N ILE A 20 -6.49 9.83 -2.40
CA ILE A 20 -5.47 9.09 -3.16
C ILE A 20 -6.10 8.49 -4.42
N GLN A 21 -7.23 7.79 -4.29
CA GLN A 21 -7.94 7.25 -5.47
C GLN A 21 -8.43 8.37 -6.40
N GLN A 22 -8.98 9.45 -5.86
CA GLN A 22 -9.48 10.57 -6.68
C GLN A 22 -8.36 11.23 -7.48
N SER A 23 -7.24 11.58 -6.82
CA SER A 23 -6.09 12.18 -7.50
C SER A 23 -5.45 11.23 -8.52
N PHE A 24 -5.39 9.93 -8.22
CA PHE A 24 -4.94 8.92 -9.18
C PHE A 24 -5.86 8.83 -10.39
N HIS A 25 -7.18 8.81 -10.20
CA HIS A 25 -8.15 8.80 -11.29
C HIS A 25 -8.02 10.04 -12.20
N GLN A 26 -7.88 11.23 -11.62
CA GLN A 26 -7.63 12.45 -12.40
C GLN A 26 -6.32 12.37 -13.19
N LEU A 27 -5.27 11.78 -12.62
CA LEU A 27 -4.01 11.56 -13.30
C LEU A 27 -4.16 10.58 -14.48
N CYS A 28 -4.89 9.47 -14.29
CA CYS A 28 -5.19 8.51 -15.34
C CYS A 28 -5.96 9.16 -16.49
N LEU A 29 -7.02 9.92 -16.19
CA LEU A 29 -7.81 10.64 -17.19
C LEU A 29 -6.96 11.61 -18.02
N ALA A 30 -6.06 12.36 -17.37
CA ALA A 30 -5.19 13.31 -18.06
C ALA A 30 -4.13 12.66 -18.96
N LEU A 31 -3.80 11.39 -18.71
CA LEU A 31 -2.83 10.60 -19.46
C LEU A 31 -3.47 9.61 -20.44
N ASP A 32 -4.79 9.62 -20.55
CA ASP A 32 -5.57 8.65 -21.33
C ASP A 32 -5.25 7.19 -20.93
N ILE A 33 -5.12 6.96 -19.62
CA ILE A 33 -4.88 5.63 -19.04
C ILE A 33 -6.23 5.05 -18.61
N GLU A 34 -6.59 3.90 -19.17
CA GLU A 34 -7.73 3.11 -18.72
C GLU A 34 -7.33 2.28 -17.48
N PRO A 35 -7.86 2.56 -16.26
CA PRO A 35 -7.41 1.86 -15.05
C PRO A 35 -7.79 0.37 -15.00
N THR A 36 -8.73 -0.07 -15.83
CA THR A 36 -9.10 -1.48 -15.98
C THR A 36 -8.10 -2.27 -16.82
N ASP A 37 -7.28 -1.60 -17.63
CA ASP A 37 -6.14 -2.20 -18.34
C ASP A 37 -4.91 -2.28 -17.43
N SER A 38 -5.02 -3.11 -16.38
CA SER A 38 -4.04 -3.24 -15.30
C SER A 38 -2.61 -3.49 -15.80
N GLN A 39 -2.46 -4.21 -16.93
CA GLN A 39 -1.16 -4.55 -17.52
C GLN A 39 -0.41 -3.35 -18.12
N ASN A 40 -1.13 -2.29 -18.51
CA ASN A 40 -0.55 -1.12 -19.15
C ASN A 40 -0.56 0.14 -18.29
N VAL A 41 -1.27 0.15 -17.16
CA VAL A 41 -1.28 1.28 -16.20
C VAL A 41 0.14 1.72 -15.86
N TYR A 42 0.98 0.80 -15.36
CA TYR A 42 2.35 1.15 -14.96
C TYR A 42 3.20 1.62 -16.14
N LYS A 43 3.12 0.92 -17.28
CA LYS A 43 3.86 1.26 -18.50
C LYS A 43 3.51 2.66 -19.01
N SER A 44 2.26 3.08 -18.87
CA SER A 44 1.81 4.42 -19.26
C SER A 44 2.21 5.49 -18.23
N LEU A 45 2.15 5.20 -16.93
CA LEU A 45 2.61 6.11 -15.87
C LEU A 45 4.10 6.46 -15.99
N ARG A 46 4.94 5.51 -16.43
CA ARG A 46 6.38 5.72 -16.68
C ARG A 46 6.68 6.85 -17.67
N LYS A 47 5.72 7.25 -18.51
CA LYS A 47 5.88 8.33 -19.49
C LYS A 47 5.90 9.73 -18.86
N ILE A 48 5.51 9.86 -17.59
CA ILE A 48 5.54 11.14 -16.87
C ILE A 48 6.99 11.58 -16.61
N SER A 49 7.40 12.70 -17.20
CA SER A 49 8.78 13.22 -17.15
C SER A 49 9.11 14.11 -15.93
N GLU A 50 8.18 14.29 -15.00
CA GLU A 50 8.36 15.10 -13.79
C GLU A 50 9.44 14.50 -12.86
N TRP A 51 10.28 15.34 -12.22
CA TRP A 51 11.49 14.88 -11.52
C TRP A 51 11.21 13.94 -10.33
N LYS A 52 10.11 14.14 -9.61
CA LYS A 52 9.71 13.28 -8.49
C LYS A 52 9.14 11.96 -8.99
N ALA A 53 8.43 11.98 -10.11
CA ALA A 53 7.95 10.80 -10.83
C ALA A 53 9.15 9.97 -11.30
N GLN A 54 10.15 10.59 -11.94
CA GLN A 54 11.38 9.90 -12.37
C GLN A 54 12.13 9.23 -11.22
N LYS A 55 12.17 9.86 -10.03
CA LYS A 55 12.73 9.23 -8.81
C LYS A 55 11.92 8.01 -8.37
N LEU A 56 10.59 8.07 -8.46
CA LEU A 56 9.71 6.94 -8.14
C LEU A 56 9.88 5.80 -9.15
N TRP A 57 9.84 6.10 -10.45
CA TRP A 57 9.96 5.10 -11.52
C TRP A 57 11.28 4.36 -11.44
N LYS A 58 12.40 5.04 -11.15
CA LYS A 58 13.68 4.37 -10.94
C LYS A 58 13.64 3.28 -9.86
N LEU A 59 12.87 3.51 -8.78
CA LEU A 59 12.72 2.54 -7.69
C LEU A 59 11.78 1.39 -8.09
N LEU A 60 10.62 1.74 -8.66
CA LEU A 60 9.60 0.79 -9.04
C LEU A 60 10.01 -0.06 -10.26
N ASP A 61 10.77 0.49 -11.22
CA ASP A 61 11.32 -0.22 -12.37
C ASP A 61 12.27 -1.33 -11.92
N LYS A 62 13.14 -1.07 -10.92
CA LYS A 62 14.01 -2.10 -10.34
C LYS A 62 13.22 -3.28 -9.78
N LYS A 63 12.02 -3.02 -9.24
CA LYS A 63 11.13 -4.07 -8.75
C LYS A 63 10.39 -4.74 -9.92
N PHE A 64 9.79 -3.96 -10.81
CA PHE A 64 9.03 -4.43 -11.97
C PHE A 64 9.85 -5.33 -12.90
N GLU A 65 11.12 -5.01 -13.10
CA GLU A 65 12.05 -5.70 -13.99
C GLU A 65 12.82 -6.84 -13.27
N HIS A 66 12.46 -7.18 -12.03
CA HIS A 66 13.13 -8.25 -11.29
C HIS A 66 12.92 -9.61 -11.98
N PRO A 67 13.97 -10.47 -12.11
CA PRO A 67 13.88 -11.74 -12.83
C PRO A 67 12.77 -12.67 -12.36
N ASP A 68 12.53 -12.73 -11.04
CA ASP A 68 11.47 -13.56 -10.43
C ASP A 68 10.06 -13.26 -10.92
N TYR A 69 9.83 -12.13 -11.60
CA TYR A 69 8.52 -11.78 -12.17
C TYR A 69 8.36 -12.18 -13.65
N GLU A 70 9.43 -12.65 -14.30
CA GLU A 70 9.47 -13.05 -15.72
C GLU A 70 8.71 -12.10 -16.66
N SER A 71 8.99 -10.80 -16.57
CA SER A 71 8.28 -9.77 -17.36
C SER A 71 6.74 -9.83 -17.22
N GLN A 72 6.26 -10.08 -16.00
CA GLN A 72 4.83 -10.16 -15.65
C GLN A 72 4.09 -11.29 -16.38
N SER A 73 4.79 -12.38 -16.74
CA SER A 73 4.17 -13.49 -17.48
C SER A 73 3.65 -14.62 -16.59
N ILE A 74 4.13 -14.74 -15.35
CA ILE A 74 3.87 -15.87 -14.45
C ILE A 74 2.38 -16.04 -14.15
N ALA A 75 1.69 -14.96 -13.79
CA ALA A 75 0.29 -14.97 -13.38
C ALA A 75 -0.63 -14.19 -14.33
N GLY A 76 -0.22 -13.98 -15.59
CA GLY A 76 -0.90 -13.11 -16.57
C GLY A 76 -2.38 -13.42 -16.84
N HIS A 77 -2.81 -14.66 -16.62
CA HIS A 77 -4.18 -15.13 -16.82
C HIS A 77 -5.01 -15.19 -15.52
N GLN A 78 -4.38 -14.95 -14.37
CA GLN A 78 -5.02 -15.10 -13.07
C GLN A 78 -5.82 -13.84 -12.70
N GLN A 79 -7.06 -14.04 -12.26
CA GLN A 79 -7.85 -13.02 -11.58
C GLN A 79 -7.75 -13.28 -10.07
N ILE A 80 -7.33 -12.27 -9.31
CA ILE A 80 -7.10 -12.37 -7.87
C ILE A 80 -7.96 -11.35 -7.13
N LEU A 81 -8.77 -11.83 -6.19
CA LEU A 81 -9.51 -11.00 -5.24
C LEU A 81 -8.81 -11.01 -3.89
N ILE A 82 -8.45 -9.83 -3.37
CA ILE A 82 -7.87 -9.63 -2.05
C ILE A 82 -8.90 -8.94 -1.16
N ILE A 83 -9.11 -9.53 0.02
CA ILE A 83 -10.09 -9.03 0.99
C ILE A 83 -9.34 -8.21 2.06
N GLY A 84 -9.48 -6.89 1.98
CA GLY A 84 -8.97 -5.92 2.95
C GLY A 84 -7.77 -5.11 2.45
N ALA A 85 -7.86 -3.79 2.51
CA ALA A 85 -6.80 -2.83 2.20
C ALA A 85 -5.93 -2.50 3.44
N GLY A 86 -5.64 -3.53 4.25
CA GLY A 86 -4.61 -3.46 5.29
C GLY A 86 -3.20 -3.43 4.70
N PRO A 87 -2.15 -3.15 5.51
CA PRO A 87 -0.77 -3.22 5.03
C PRO A 87 -0.43 -4.53 4.34
N CYS A 88 -0.78 -5.67 4.96
CA CYS A 88 -0.51 -6.99 4.38
C CYS A 88 -1.28 -7.22 3.08
N GLY A 89 -2.58 -6.92 3.04
CA GLY A 89 -3.40 -7.09 1.84
C GLY A 89 -2.91 -6.26 0.66
N LEU A 90 -2.61 -4.98 0.87
CA LEU A 90 -2.04 -4.12 -0.17
C LEU A 90 -0.64 -4.59 -0.60
N ARG A 91 0.19 -5.05 0.34
CA ARG A 91 1.53 -5.56 0.03
C ARG A 91 1.46 -6.84 -0.81
N SER A 92 0.54 -7.75 -0.49
CA SER A 92 0.26 -8.95 -1.29
C SER A 92 -0.26 -8.56 -2.67
N ALA A 93 -1.16 -7.57 -2.76
CA ALA A 93 -1.70 -7.09 -4.03
C ALA A 93 -0.60 -6.59 -4.98
N ILE A 94 0.39 -5.87 -4.44
CA ILE A 94 1.55 -5.40 -5.20
C ILE A 94 2.34 -6.57 -5.79
N GLU A 95 2.65 -7.62 -5.01
CA GLU A 95 3.37 -8.79 -5.57
C GLU A 95 2.54 -9.53 -6.62
N CYS A 96 1.25 -9.74 -6.37
CA CYS A 96 0.35 -10.38 -7.33
C CYS A 96 0.31 -9.61 -8.66
N ALA A 97 0.25 -8.27 -8.62
CA ALA A 97 0.29 -7.44 -9.81
C ALA A 97 1.66 -7.52 -10.52
N LEU A 98 2.76 -7.55 -9.77
CA LEU A 98 4.11 -7.71 -10.32
C LEU A 98 4.32 -9.08 -11.00
N LEU A 99 3.63 -10.12 -10.57
CA LEU A 99 3.58 -11.43 -11.24
C LEU A 99 2.73 -11.42 -12.53
N GLY A 100 1.98 -10.33 -12.79
CA GLY A 100 1.13 -10.17 -13.98
C GLY A 100 -0.35 -10.42 -13.76
N ALA A 101 -0.79 -10.75 -12.55
CA ALA A 101 -2.20 -11.02 -12.28
C ALA A 101 -3.07 -9.75 -12.39
N SER A 102 -4.34 -9.94 -12.74
CA SER A 102 -5.37 -8.92 -12.56
C SER A 102 -5.84 -8.94 -11.11
N VAL A 103 -5.55 -7.89 -10.36
CA VAL A 103 -5.78 -7.85 -8.91
C VAL A 103 -6.86 -6.85 -8.54
N HIS A 104 -7.86 -7.34 -7.82
CA HIS A 104 -8.93 -6.57 -7.22
C HIS A 104 -8.81 -6.62 -5.70
N VAL A 105 -8.78 -5.47 -5.04
CA VAL A 105 -8.81 -5.35 -3.58
C VAL A 105 -10.16 -4.79 -3.17
N VAL A 106 -10.87 -5.47 -2.28
CA VAL A 106 -12.11 -4.96 -1.67
C VAL A 106 -11.85 -4.58 -0.22
N GLU A 107 -12.25 -3.38 0.18
CA GLU A 107 -12.14 -2.89 1.55
C GLU A 107 -13.50 -2.41 2.05
N GLN A 108 -13.88 -2.88 3.22
CA GLN A 108 -15.15 -2.53 3.85
C GLN A 108 -15.22 -1.05 4.25
N ARG A 109 -14.09 -0.43 4.58
CA ARG A 109 -14.03 0.98 5.02
C ARG A 109 -13.75 1.93 3.85
N ASP A 110 -14.17 3.17 4.01
CA ASP A 110 -13.90 4.28 3.09
C ASP A 110 -12.66 5.11 3.49
N LYS A 111 -12.01 4.75 4.60
CA LYS A 111 -10.92 5.54 5.18
C LYS A 111 -9.92 4.72 5.99
N PHE A 112 -8.67 5.17 5.95
CA PHE A 112 -7.63 4.75 6.88
C PHE A 112 -7.59 5.67 8.11
N SER A 113 -7.92 5.15 9.29
CA SER A 113 -8.10 5.94 10.53
C SER A 113 -7.14 5.59 11.67
N ARG A 114 -6.42 4.46 11.60
CA ARG A 114 -5.60 3.95 12.71
C ARG A 114 -4.29 4.73 12.86
N ASN A 115 -4.12 5.38 14.01
CA ASN A 115 -2.93 6.16 14.36
C ASN A 115 -1.88 5.37 15.15
N ASN A 116 -2.22 4.14 15.59
CA ASN A 116 -1.25 3.24 16.21
C ASN A 116 -0.01 3.09 15.32
N VAL A 117 1.14 2.96 15.97
CA VAL A 117 2.45 2.95 15.33
C VAL A 117 2.99 1.53 15.33
N LEU A 118 3.47 1.08 14.17
CA LEU A 118 4.11 -0.20 13.97
C LEU A 118 5.63 -0.02 13.99
N HIS A 119 6.31 -0.86 14.75
CA HIS A 119 7.75 -1.07 14.59
C HIS A 119 8.02 -1.80 13.26
N LEU A 120 9.12 -1.45 12.60
CA LEU A 120 9.54 -2.01 11.32
C LEU A 120 10.91 -2.65 11.46
N TRP A 121 11.02 -3.91 11.08
CA TRP A 121 12.31 -4.57 10.91
C TRP A 121 13.08 -3.99 9.72
N GLN A 122 14.42 -4.10 9.74
CA GLN A 122 15.28 -3.50 8.72
C GLN A 122 14.92 -3.92 7.29
N PHE A 123 14.64 -5.21 7.06
CA PHE A 123 14.25 -5.65 5.72
C PHE A 123 12.92 -5.05 5.27
N VAL A 124 11.99 -4.79 6.19
CA VAL A 124 10.71 -4.13 5.87
C VAL A 124 10.95 -2.66 5.52
N ILE A 125 11.86 -1.99 6.21
CA ILE A 125 12.27 -0.62 5.87
C ILE A 125 12.89 -0.59 4.46
N HIS A 126 13.76 -1.55 4.13
CA HIS A 126 14.36 -1.66 2.80
C HIS A 126 13.32 -1.96 1.72
N ASP A 127 12.40 -2.88 1.95
CA ASP A 127 11.30 -3.20 1.05
C ASP A 127 10.44 -1.97 0.78
N LEU A 128 9.96 -1.29 1.81
CA LEU A 128 9.15 -0.07 1.67
C LEU A 128 9.91 1.07 0.97
N LYS A 129 11.22 1.24 1.24
CA LYS A 129 12.06 2.20 0.50
C LYS A 129 12.11 1.86 -0.99
N SER A 130 12.24 0.57 -1.33
CA SER A 130 12.24 0.12 -2.73
C SER A 130 10.88 0.33 -3.43
N LEU A 131 9.79 0.35 -2.67
CA LEU A 131 8.44 0.65 -3.15
C LEU A 131 8.10 2.15 -3.18
N GLY A 132 9.10 3.03 -3.00
CA GLY A 132 8.91 4.47 -3.11
C GLY A 132 8.40 5.16 -1.84
N ALA A 133 8.46 4.52 -0.67
CA ALA A 133 7.94 5.09 0.57
C ALA A 133 8.48 6.49 0.89
N LYS A 134 9.76 6.78 0.60
CA LYS A 134 10.34 8.13 0.79
C LYS A 134 9.82 9.18 -0.21
N VAL A 135 9.32 8.77 -1.36
CA VAL A 135 8.68 9.69 -2.32
C VAL A 135 7.29 10.07 -1.83
N PHE A 136 6.51 9.08 -1.40
CA PHE A 136 5.13 9.27 -0.92
C PHE A 136 5.04 9.84 0.50
N PHE A 137 6.03 9.55 1.35
CA PHE A 137 6.12 10.00 2.72
C PHE A 137 7.58 10.38 3.03
N PRO A 138 8.00 11.64 2.76
CA PRO A 138 9.39 12.07 2.92
C PRO A 138 10.00 11.90 4.32
N LYS A 139 9.14 11.79 5.35
CA LYS A 139 9.54 11.56 6.74
C LYS A 139 9.75 10.07 7.06
N PHE A 140 9.58 9.18 6.08
CA PHE A 140 9.74 7.74 6.26
C PHE A 140 11.17 7.38 6.67
N CYS A 141 11.31 6.87 7.89
CA CYS A 141 12.56 6.38 8.45
C CYS A 141 13.74 7.35 8.24
N THR A 142 13.54 8.62 8.63
CA THR A 142 14.60 9.63 8.65
C THR A 142 15.33 9.58 10.00
N GLY A 143 16.66 9.55 9.98
CA GLY A 143 17.46 9.36 11.20
C GLY A 143 17.32 7.94 11.74
N SER A 144 17.13 7.82 13.06
CA SER A 144 16.96 6.56 13.79
C SER A 144 15.51 6.06 13.87
N ILE A 145 14.59 6.65 13.09
CA ILE A 145 13.16 6.27 13.10
C ILE A 145 12.97 4.93 12.37
N GLU A 146 12.45 3.95 13.09
CA GLU A 146 12.21 2.57 12.59
C GLU A 146 10.74 2.17 12.73
N HIS A 147 9.84 3.14 12.63
CA HIS A 147 8.43 2.93 12.90
C HIS A 147 7.54 3.82 12.01
N ILE A 148 6.28 3.40 11.81
CA ILE A 148 5.30 4.12 10.99
C ILE A 148 3.88 3.91 11.52
N SER A 149 3.03 4.95 11.49
CA SER A 149 1.61 4.76 11.81
C SER A 149 0.91 3.88 10.77
N ILE A 150 -0.04 3.05 11.20
CA ILE A 150 -0.76 2.13 10.31
C ILE A 150 -1.39 2.88 9.12
N ARG A 151 -2.08 4.01 9.34
CA ARG A 151 -2.71 4.75 8.22
C ARG A 151 -1.70 5.24 7.18
N GLN A 152 -0.51 5.68 7.61
CA GLN A 152 0.52 6.17 6.69
C GLN A 152 1.10 5.04 5.85
N LEU A 153 1.34 3.88 6.47
CA LEU A 153 1.76 2.68 5.74
C LEU A 153 0.70 2.25 4.71
N GLN A 154 -0.57 2.27 5.08
CA GLN A 154 -1.68 1.99 4.16
C GLN A 154 -1.71 2.99 2.99
N CYS A 155 -1.54 4.30 3.25
CA CYS A 155 -1.48 5.31 2.19
C CYS A 155 -0.30 5.10 1.22
N VAL A 156 0.89 4.76 1.73
CA VAL A 156 2.07 4.46 0.91
C VAL A 156 1.80 3.26 0.01
N LEU A 157 1.35 2.15 0.60
CA LEU A 157 1.10 0.91 -0.14
C LEU A 157 -0.07 1.05 -1.13
N LEU A 158 -1.12 1.81 -0.79
CA LEU A 158 -2.23 2.08 -1.71
C LEU A 158 -1.74 2.83 -2.96
N LYS A 159 -0.89 3.85 -2.80
CA LYS A 159 -0.32 4.58 -3.93
C LYS A 159 0.50 3.66 -4.83
N THR A 160 1.38 2.85 -4.24
CA THR A 160 2.18 1.88 -5.00
C THR A 160 1.32 0.84 -5.70
N ALA A 161 0.29 0.31 -5.02
CA ALA A 161 -0.65 -0.65 -5.60
C ALA A 161 -1.39 -0.07 -6.82
N LEU A 162 -1.90 1.15 -6.71
CA LEU A 162 -2.54 1.85 -7.84
C LEU A 162 -1.57 2.05 -9.01
N CYS A 163 -0.30 2.41 -8.74
CA CYS A 163 0.71 2.54 -9.79
C CYS A 163 0.93 1.23 -10.56
N PHE A 164 0.85 0.08 -9.90
CA PHE A 164 0.96 -1.24 -10.54
C PHE A 164 -0.36 -1.77 -11.10
N GLY A 165 -1.40 -0.94 -11.21
CA GLY A 165 -2.67 -1.31 -11.84
C GLY A 165 -3.60 -2.16 -10.95
N VAL A 166 -3.35 -2.21 -9.64
CA VAL A 166 -4.28 -2.86 -8.69
C VAL A 166 -5.56 -2.05 -8.60
N GLN A 167 -6.70 -2.71 -8.80
CA GLN A 167 -8.02 -2.09 -8.69
C GLN A 167 -8.52 -2.16 -7.25
N VAL A 168 -8.77 -1.01 -6.62
CA VAL A 168 -9.16 -0.95 -5.21
C VAL A 168 -10.59 -0.39 -5.08
N HIS A 169 -11.45 -1.16 -4.42
CA HIS A 169 -12.87 -0.89 -4.20
C HIS A 169 -13.11 -0.67 -2.71
N ASP A 170 -13.62 0.50 -2.31
CA ASP A 170 -13.94 0.83 -0.93
C ASP A 170 -15.43 0.70 -0.63
N SER A 171 -15.77 0.71 0.66
CA SER A 171 -17.15 0.48 1.13
C SER A 171 -17.76 -0.85 0.63
N VAL A 172 -16.91 -1.84 0.32
CA VAL A 172 -17.32 -3.17 -0.16
C VAL A 172 -16.91 -4.22 0.87
N SER A 173 -17.92 -4.88 1.44
CA SER A 173 -17.74 -6.03 2.33
C SER A 173 -17.79 -7.32 1.53
N PHE A 174 -16.73 -8.12 1.63
CA PHE A 174 -16.80 -9.53 1.26
C PHE A 174 -17.67 -10.28 2.28
N MET A 175 -18.61 -11.09 1.78
CA MET A 175 -19.54 -11.86 2.63
C MET A 175 -19.22 -13.35 2.60
N GLN A 176 -19.23 -13.94 1.41
CA GLN A 176 -19.01 -15.37 1.20
C GLN A 176 -18.57 -15.65 -0.23
N LEU A 177 -18.05 -16.86 -0.45
CA LEU A 177 -17.84 -17.39 -1.78
C LEU A 177 -19.17 -17.88 -2.36
N VAL A 178 -19.32 -17.75 -3.68
CA VAL A 178 -20.39 -18.41 -4.43
C VAL A 178 -19.69 -19.36 -5.39
N PHE A 179 -19.86 -20.65 -5.16
CA PHE A 179 -19.23 -21.67 -5.98
C PHE A 179 -19.99 -21.82 -7.31
N PRO A 180 -19.29 -22.07 -8.44
CA PRO A 180 -19.94 -22.30 -9.74
C PRO A 180 -20.87 -23.52 -9.77
N GLU A 181 -20.64 -24.48 -8.88
CA GLU A 181 -21.43 -25.70 -8.71
C GLU A 181 -21.73 -25.91 -7.22
N ASP A 182 -22.74 -26.73 -6.90
CA ASP A 182 -23.08 -27.14 -5.53
C ASP A 182 -21.96 -28.04 -4.96
N GLN A 183 -20.88 -27.42 -4.50
CA GLN A 183 -19.83 -28.09 -3.74
C GLN A 183 -20.04 -27.84 -2.24
N PRO A 184 -19.88 -28.88 -1.39
CA PRO A 184 -19.89 -28.66 0.04
C PRO A 184 -18.77 -27.68 0.40
N ASP A 185 -19.11 -26.69 1.23
CA ASP A 185 -18.14 -25.73 1.74
C ASP A 185 -16.94 -26.51 2.31
N GLY A 186 -15.74 -26.23 1.79
CA GLY A 186 -14.53 -26.92 2.22
C GLY A 186 -14.29 -26.74 3.73
N SER A 187 -13.41 -27.55 4.32
CA SER A 187 -13.14 -27.55 5.78
C SER A 187 -12.57 -26.24 6.36
N GLY A 188 -12.51 -25.16 5.58
CA GLY A 188 -12.00 -23.85 5.96
C GLY A 188 -10.55 -23.89 6.42
N PHE A 189 -10.15 -22.85 7.16
CA PHE A 189 -8.87 -22.78 7.82
C PHE A 189 -9.11 -22.93 9.34
N PRO A 190 -8.85 -24.10 9.94
CA PRO A 190 -8.99 -24.27 11.38
C PRO A 190 -8.09 -23.27 12.12
N ARG A 191 -8.56 -22.74 13.25
CA ARG A 191 -7.79 -21.79 14.07
C ARG A 191 -7.22 -22.48 15.29
N ASP A 192 -5.91 -22.39 15.46
CA ASP A 192 -5.25 -22.76 16.70
C ASP A 192 -5.44 -21.67 17.75
N GLU A 193 -6.04 -22.02 18.88
CA GLU A 193 -6.24 -21.11 19.99
C GLU A 193 -5.15 -21.30 21.06
N MET A 194 -4.29 -20.28 21.24
CA MET A 194 -3.26 -20.28 22.28
C MET A 194 -3.76 -19.51 23.50
N ARG A 195 -4.28 -20.23 24.51
CA ARG A 195 -4.84 -19.61 25.71
C ARG A 195 -3.75 -19.40 26.78
N GLY A 196 -3.38 -18.14 27.00
CA GLY A 196 -2.40 -17.72 28.01
C GLY A 196 -3.02 -17.21 29.32
N LYS A 197 -2.21 -16.52 30.14
CA LYS A 197 -2.69 -15.75 31.29
C LYS A 197 -3.44 -14.49 30.82
N LEU A 198 -4.20 -13.86 31.73
CA LEU A 198 -4.85 -12.57 31.45
C LEU A 198 -3.81 -11.54 30.99
N ALA A 199 -4.02 -10.96 29.81
CA ALA A 199 -3.17 -9.93 29.22
C ALA A 199 -4.04 -8.79 28.66
N ILE A 200 -3.75 -7.55 29.08
CA ILE A 200 -4.50 -6.36 28.67
C ILE A 200 -3.52 -5.38 28.00
N GLY A 201 -3.81 -5.00 26.76
CA GLY A 201 -3.05 -3.99 26.02
C GLY A 201 -3.83 -2.68 25.94
N ILE A 202 -3.20 -1.56 26.34
CA ILE A 202 -3.75 -0.21 26.22
C ILE A 202 -2.85 0.56 25.25
N THR A 203 -3.46 1.26 24.29
CA THR A 203 -2.73 2.15 23.37
C THR A 203 -3.31 3.55 23.44
N ALA A 204 -2.43 4.56 23.38
CA ALA A 204 -2.81 5.96 23.39
C ALA A 204 -1.96 6.72 22.37
N ASN A 205 -2.56 7.68 21.69
CA ASN A 205 -1.87 8.59 20.79
C ASN A 205 -2.12 10.03 21.26
N TYR A 206 -1.04 10.78 21.44
CA TYR A 206 -1.09 12.21 21.75
C TYR A 206 -0.65 13.03 20.54
N VAL A 207 -1.09 14.28 20.48
CA VAL A 207 -0.65 15.21 19.43
C VAL A 207 0.82 15.55 19.66
N ASN A 208 1.67 15.27 18.66
CA ASN A 208 3.06 15.71 18.64
C ASN A 208 3.16 17.04 17.87
N ARG A 209 3.52 18.12 18.56
CA ARG A 209 3.64 19.48 17.99
C ARG A 209 5.03 19.78 17.42
N ARG A 210 5.99 18.85 17.55
CA ARG A 210 7.36 18.95 17.04
C ARG A 210 8.13 20.14 17.60
N THR A 211 7.91 20.45 18.87
CA THR A 211 8.72 21.41 19.61
C THR A 211 10.10 20.80 19.89
N SER A 212 11.12 21.63 20.07
CA SER A 212 12.46 21.15 20.46
C SER A 212 12.48 20.42 21.81
N ALA A 213 11.47 20.61 22.66
CA ALA A 213 11.29 19.83 23.87
C ALA A 213 10.81 18.42 23.56
N GLU A 214 9.79 18.27 22.71
CA GLU A 214 9.26 16.96 22.30
C GLU A 214 10.29 16.12 21.52
N GLU A 215 11.09 16.74 20.64
CA GLU A 215 12.09 16.03 19.82
C GLU A 215 13.28 15.48 20.62
N ARG A 216 13.52 16.00 21.84
CA ARG A 216 14.60 15.54 22.73
C ARG A 216 14.19 14.39 23.64
N VAL A 217 12.90 14.02 23.67
CA VAL A 217 12.42 12.91 24.50
C VAL A 217 12.80 11.58 23.83
N PRO A 218 13.57 10.70 24.49
CA PRO A 218 13.96 9.42 23.91
C PRO A 218 12.77 8.45 23.83
N GLU A 219 12.83 7.53 22.87
CA GLU A 219 11.90 6.39 22.81
C GLU A 219 12.19 5.40 23.94
N ILE A 220 11.16 4.68 24.39
CA ILE A 220 11.29 3.57 25.35
C ILE A 220 11.26 2.27 24.57
N ARG A 221 12.35 1.50 24.57
CA ARG A 221 12.47 0.22 23.87
C ARG A 221 12.34 -0.95 24.85
N GLN A 222 12.06 -2.12 24.31
CA GLN A 222 11.96 -3.34 25.11
C GLN A 222 13.31 -3.73 25.74
N GLU A 223 14.41 -3.40 25.06
CA GLU A 223 15.79 -3.61 25.52
C GLU A 223 16.18 -2.71 26.71
N ASP A 224 15.41 -1.65 26.96
CA ASP A 224 15.65 -0.71 28.07
C ASP A 224 15.00 -1.18 29.40
N LYS A 225 14.37 -2.37 29.42
CA LYS A 225 13.61 -2.93 30.56
C LYS A 225 14.21 -4.24 31.04
#